data_AF-A0A5C7DXE2-F1
#
_entry.id   AF-A0A5C7DXE2-F1
#
_cell.length_a   1.000
_cell.length_b   1.000
_cell.length_c   1.000
_cell.angle_alpha   90.00
_cell.angle_beta   90.00
_cell.angle_gamma   90.00
#
_symmetry.space_group_name_H-M   'P 1'
#
loop_
_entity.id
_entity.type
_entity.pdbx_description
1 polymer ?
#
loop_
_entity_poly.entity_id
_entity_poly.type
_entity_poly.pdbx_seq_one_letter_code
_entity_poly.pdbx_strand_id
1 'polypeptide(L)'
;MKEYCFIKFMIDNEESFKRLCDLFSYIKILKNENLQLEDLYADKNIHNFYSEKELEYFSNADCWEFDDIFDCIGCGEYYFHSIEKIEKNIAKLYFYPTSFPYGGVEPIIEFIKSFQMKILSVDCGYMEEFKY
;
A
#
# COMPACT_ATOMS: atom_id res chain seq x y z
N MET A 1 22.31 1.59 9.49
CA MET A 1 21.31 2.29 8.68
C MET A 1 20.13 1.34 8.58
N LYS A 2 18.93 1.67 9.07
CA LYS A 2 17.79 0.76 8.91
C LYS A 2 17.39 0.82 7.44
N GLU A 3 17.59 -0.27 6.70
CA GLU A 3 17.09 -0.37 5.33
C GLU A 3 15.56 -0.47 5.40
N TYR A 4 14.88 0.41 4.67
CA TYR A 4 13.43 0.33 4.51
C TYR A 4 13.10 -0.78 3.52
N CYS A 5 12.06 -1.55 3.82
CA CYS A 5 11.46 -2.47 2.87
C CYS A 5 10.78 -1.66 1.76
N PHE A 6 10.65 -2.24 0.56
CA PHE A 6 10.00 -1.55 -0.56
C PHE A 6 9.20 -2.47 -1.46
N ILE A 7 8.18 -1.90 -2.10
CA ILE A 7 7.48 -2.51 -3.24
C ILE A 7 7.72 -1.62 -4.45
N LYS A 8 8.35 -2.18 -5.49
CA LYS A 8 8.58 -1.52 -6.78
C LYS A 8 7.42 -1.86 -7.71
N PHE A 9 6.86 -0.85 -8.37
CA PHE A 9 5.73 -1.03 -9.28
C PHE A 9 5.82 -0.09 -10.49
N MET A 10 5.11 -0.48 -11.55
CA MET A 10 4.93 0.30 -12.77
C MET A 10 3.72 1.22 -12.62
N ILE A 11 3.89 2.46 -13.05
CA ILE A 11 2.83 3.46 -13.12
C ILE A 11 2.15 3.33 -14.49
N ASP A 12 0.92 2.83 -14.48
CA ASP A 12 0.11 2.67 -15.69
C ASP A 12 -0.67 3.96 -16.02
N ASN A 13 -1.13 4.67 -14.98
CA ASN A 13 -1.88 5.91 -15.09
C ASN A 13 -1.44 6.92 -14.02
N GLU A 14 -1.05 8.13 -14.44
CA GLU A 14 -0.56 9.17 -13.52
C GLU A 14 -1.64 9.71 -12.57
N GLU A 15 -2.91 9.69 -12.98
CA GLU A 15 -4.03 10.12 -12.15
C GLU A 15 -4.30 9.10 -11.03
N SER A 16 -4.32 7.81 -11.37
CA SER A 16 -4.36 6.72 -10.39
C SER A 16 -3.16 6.77 -9.44
N PHE A 17 -1.96 7.05 -9.96
CA PHE A 17 -0.77 7.19 -9.15
C PHE A 17 -0.85 8.37 -8.18
N LYS A 18 -1.40 9.50 -8.64
CA LYS A 18 -1.66 10.65 -7.77
C LYS A 18 -2.62 10.27 -6.64
N ARG A 19 -3.73 9.60 -6.95
CA ARG A 19 -4.70 9.15 -5.94
C ARG A 19 -4.11 8.16 -4.94
N LEU A 20 -3.29 7.22 -5.39
CA LEU A 20 -2.51 6.32 -4.53
C LEU A 20 -1.61 7.11 -3.57
N CYS A 21 -0.87 8.10 -4.08
CA CYS A 21 -0.01 8.97 -3.25
C CYS A 21 -0.81 9.79 -2.25
N ASP A 22 -1.98 10.30 -2.65
CA ASP A 22 -2.85 11.10 -1.80
C ASP A 22 -3.42 10.25 -0.65
N LEU A 23 -3.91 9.03 -0.92
CA LEU A 23 -4.41 8.10 0.09
C LEU A 23 -3.28 7.61 1.02
N PHE A 24 -2.11 7.28 0.46
CA PHE A 24 -0.92 6.94 1.24
C PHE A 24 -0.57 8.06 2.23
N SER A 25 -0.58 9.31 1.76
CA SER A 25 -0.26 10.47 2.58
C SER A 25 -1.30 10.69 3.68
N TYR A 26 -2.57 10.51 3.35
CA TYR A 26 -3.68 10.58 4.31
C TYR A 26 -3.52 9.54 5.44
N ILE A 27 -3.34 8.26 5.10
CA ILE A 27 -3.13 7.19 6.07
C ILE A 27 -1.88 7.45 6.92
N LYS A 28 -0.79 7.90 6.30
CA LYS A 28 0.45 8.21 7.01
C LYS A 28 0.26 9.32 8.04
N ILE A 29 -0.51 10.36 7.72
CA ILE A 29 -0.83 11.44 8.67
C ILE A 29 -1.62 10.88 9.85
N LEU A 30 -2.67 10.11 9.59
CA LEU A 30 -3.45 9.46 10.64
C LEU A 30 -2.58 8.56 11.54
N LYS A 31 -1.68 7.77 10.96
CA LYS A 31 -0.78 6.87 11.71
C LYS A 31 0.31 7.59 12.50
N ASN A 32 0.71 8.79 12.09
CA ASN A 32 1.65 9.61 12.87
C ASN A 32 0.99 10.20 14.12
N GLU A 33 -0.31 10.47 14.07
CA GLU A 33 -1.09 10.88 15.22
C GLU A 33 -1.43 9.69 16.14
N ASN A 34 -1.69 8.52 15.54
CA ASN A 34 -2.05 7.29 16.25
C ASN A 34 -1.27 6.10 15.70
N LEU A 35 -0.46 5.46 16.55
CA LEU A 35 0.38 4.32 16.15
C LEU A 35 -0.40 3.18 15.45
N GLN A 36 -1.66 3.01 15.84
CA GLN A 36 -2.62 2.07 15.29
C GLN A 36 -3.92 2.81 14.97
N LEU A 37 -4.55 2.45 13.86
CA LEU A 37 -5.86 2.96 13.46
C LEU A 37 -6.84 1.79 13.49
N GLU A 38 -7.55 1.64 14.60
CA GLU A 38 -8.67 0.70 14.69
C GLU A 38 -9.73 1.08 13.66
N ASP A 39 -10.31 0.08 13.01
CA ASP A 39 -11.40 0.21 12.03
C ASP A 39 -11.09 1.17 10.86
N LEU A 40 -9.84 1.22 10.38
CA LEU A 40 -9.45 2.11 9.27
C LEU A 40 -10.35 1.93 8.04
N TYR A 41 -10.79 0.70 7.75
CA TYR A 41 -11.72 0.40 6.66
C TYR A 41 -13.07 1.13 6.78
N ALA A 42 -13.50 1.49 7.99
CA ALA A 42 -14.74 2.22 8.22
C ALA A 42 -14.62 3.73 7.93
N ASP A 43 -13.41 4.24 7.68
CA ASP A 43 -13.21 5.63 7.30
C ASP A 43 -13.74 5.90 5.88
N LYS A 44 -14.91 6.55 5.84
CA LYS A 44 -15.61 6.90 4.60
C LYS A 44 -14.78 7.78 3.66
N ASN A 45 -13.74 8.45 4.14
CA ASN A 45 -12.87 9.25 3.29
C ASN A 45 -12.02 8.39 2.36
N ILE A 46 -11.71 7.13 2.72
CA ILE A 46 -10.84 6.26 1.91
C ILE A 46 -11.43 6.02 0.52
N HIS A 47 -12.74 5.76 0.43
CA HIS A 47 -13.41 5.57 -0.85
C HIS A 47 -13.32 6.80 -1.78
N ASN A 48 -13.20 8.01 -1.23
CA ASN A 48 -13.11 9.24 -2.04
C ASN A 48 -11.78 9.37 -2.79
N PHE A 49 -10.78 8.56 -2.43
CA PHE A 49 -9.52 8.48 -3.16
C PHE A 49 -9.57 7.52 -4.34
N TYR A 50 -10.65 6.76 -4.53
CA TYR A 50 -10.76 5.80 -5.62
C TYR A 50 -11.71 6.29 -6.70
N SER A 51 -11.39 5.95 -7.95
CA SER A 51 -12.37 5.96 -9.04
C SER A 51 -13.26 4.72 -8.98
N GLU A 52 -14.42 4.76 -9.63
CA GLU A 52 -15.35 3.62 -9.69
C GLU A 52 -14.65 2.34 -10.19
N LYS A 53 -13.86 2.46 -11.26
CA LYS A 53 -13.10 1.35 -11.85
C LYS A 53 -12.03 0.76 -10.91
N GLU A 54 -11.48 1.56 -10.01
CA GLU A 54 -10.52 1.06 -9.01
C GLU A 54 -11.26 0.38 -7.85
N LEU A 55 -12.45 0.86 -7.47
CA LEU A 55 -13.30 0.19 -6.49
C LEU A 55 -13.81 -1.17 -6.99
N GLU A 56 -14.01 -1.33 -8.31
CA GLU A 56 -14.34 -2.63 -8.92
C GLU A 56 -13.27 -3.70 -8.65
N TYR A 57 -12.02 -3.31 -8.33
CA TYR A 57 -10.96 -4.24 -7.96
C TYR A 57 -11.42 -5.18 -6.85
N PHE A 58 -11.99 -4.62 -5.78
CA PHE A 58 -12.42 -5.36 -4.58
C PHE A 58 -13.67 -6.23 -4.79
N SER A 59 -14.28 -6.19 -5.98
CA SER A 59 -15.42 -7.05 -6.33
C SER A 59 -14.96 -8.36 -6.99
N ASN A 60 -13.66 -8.53 -7.23
CA ASN A 60 -13.10 -9.74 -7.83
C ASN A 60 -12.86 -10.82 -6.77
N ALA A 61 -13.19 -12.08 -7.07
CA ALA A 61 -13.04 -13.19 -6.13
C ALA A 61 -11.58 -13.55 -5.82
N ASP A 62 -10.64 -13.16 -6.70
CA ASP A 62 -9.21 -13.49 -6.59
C ASP A 62 -8.39 -12.39 -5.88
N CYS A 63 -9.01 -11.29 -5.43
CA CYS A 63 -8.32 -10.24 -4.69
C CYS A 63 -8.70 -10.26 -3.20
N TRP A 64 -7.91 -9.56 -2.39
CA TRP A 64 -8.27 -9.35 -0.99
C TRP A 64 -9.47 -8.40 -0.86
N GLU A 65 -10.26 -8.60 0.19
CA GLU A 65 -11.37 -7.72 0.51
C GLU A 65 -10.87 -6.35 0.97
N PHE A 66 -11.64 -5.30 0.68
CA PHE A 66 -11.29 -3.93 1.06
C PHE A 66 -11.03 -3.82 2.57
N ASP A 67 -11.94 -4.37 3.37
CA ASP A 67 -11.88 -4.28 4.83
C ASP A 67 -10.60 -4.95 5.37
N ASP A 68 -10.28 -6.16 4.90
CA ASP A 68 -9.07 -6.89 5.29
C ASP A 68 -7.78 -6.13 4.97
N ILE A 69 -7.71 -5.50 3.78
CA ILE A 69 -6.54 -4.71 3.37
C ILE A 69 -6.36 -3.53 4.32
N PHE A 70 -7.43 -2.77 4.59
CA PHE A 70 -7.34 -1.56 5.40
C PHE A 70 -7.22 -1.86 6.90
N ASP A 71 -7.75 -2.98 7.39
CA ASP A 71 -7.46 -3.48 8.74
C ASP A 71 -5.98 -3.79 8.91
N CYS A 72 -5.40 -4.52 7.96
CA CYS A 72 -3.96 -4.77 7.98
C CYS A 72 -3.17 -3.47 7.88
N ILE A 73 -3.60 -2.49 7.07
CA ILE A 73 -2.87 -1.22 6.94
C ILE A 73 -2.99 -0.37 8.20
N GLY A 74 -4.16 -0.38 8.83
CA GLY A 74 -4.42 0.34 10.07
C GLY A 74 -3.64 -0.21 11.25
N CYS A 75 -3.39 -1.52 11.27
CA CYS A 75 -2.71 -2.19 12.38
C CYS A 75 -1.26 -1.69 12.59
N GLY A 76 -0.73 -1.89 13.80
CA GLY A 76 0.59 -1.38 14.21
C GLY A 76 1.80 -2.13 13.64
N GLU A 77 1.61 -2.99 12.64
CA GLU A 77 2.63 -3.92 12.14
C GLU A 77 3.57 -3.32 11.09
N TYR A 78 3.15 -2.26 10.41
CA TYR A 78 4.02 -1.52 9.48
C TYR A 78 3.74 -0.02 9.45
N TYR A 79 4.79 0.71 9.10
CA TYR A 79 4.79 2.17 8.99
C TYR A 79 5.10 2.58 7.57
N PHE A 80 4.20 3.33 6.98
CA PHE A 80 4.38 3.94 5.68
C PHE A 80 5.44 5.05 5.74
N HIS A 81 6.51 4.90 4.96
CA HIS A 81 7.61 5.85 4.93
C HIS A 81 7.46 6.87 3.80
N SER A 82 7.55 6.43 2.54
CA SER A 82 7.42 7.31 1.37
C SER A 82 6.93 6.54 0.14
N ILE A 83 6.39 7.27 -0.84
CA ILE A 83 6.30 6.79 -2.22
C ILE A 83 7.20 7.69 -3.05
N GLU A 84 8.10 7.09 -3.82
CA GLU A 84 9.09 7.80 -4.62
C GLU A 84 9.06 7.33 -6.07
N LYS A 85 8.90 8.29 -6.98
CA LYS A 85 9.04 8.04 -8.41
C LYS A 85 10.52 8.00 -8.76
N ILE A 86 11.02 6.83 -9.16
CA ILE A 86 12.45 6.60 -9.45
C ILE A 86 12.77 6.70 -10.94
N GLU A 87 11.79 6.45 -11.80
CA GLU A 87 11.88 6.66 -13.26
C GLU A 87 10.53 7.15 -13.80
N LYS A 88 10.47 7.49 -15.10
CA LYS A 88 9.27 8.07 -15.74
C LYS A 88 7.97 7.31 -15.43
N ASN A 89 8.01 5.98 -15.40
CA ASN A 89 6.84 5.13 -15.17
C ASN A 89 7.08 4.11 -14.04
N ILE A 90 8.03 4.36 -13.13
CA ILE A 90 8.38 3.42 -12.07
C ILE A 90 8.45 4.15 -10.74
N ALA A 91 7.79 3.59 -9.73
CA ALA A 91 7.85 4.08 -8.36
C ALA A 91 8.18 2.96 -7.38
N LYS A 92 8.58 3.37 -6.18
CA LYS A 92 8.76 2.53 -5.00
C LYS A 92 7.93 3.06 -3.85
N LEU A 93 7.17 2.18 -3.19
CA LEU A 93 6.56 2.45 -1.89
C LEU A 93 7.47 1.86 -0.82
N TYR A 94 7.99 2.71 0.07
CA TYR A 94 8.84 2.34 1.19
C TYR A 94 8.04 2.25 2.48
N PHE A 95 8.32 1.22 3.27
CA PHE A 95 7.68 0.98 4.56
C PHE A 95 8.66 0.35 5.56
N TYR A 96 8.30 0.38 6.84
CA TYR A 96 9.07 -0.24 7.91
C TYR A 96 8.19 -1.23 8.69
N PRO A 97 8.52 -2.53 8.69
CA PRO A 97 7.83 -3.52 9.52
C PRO A 97 8.29 -3.43 10.99
N THR A 98 7.36 -3.56 11.94
CA THR A 98 7.64 -3.42 13.39
C THR A 98 7.38 -4.65 14.23
N SER A 99 6.51 -5.55 13.79
CA SER A 99 6.34 -6.87 14.37
C SER A 99 6.96 -7.90 13.43
N PHE A 100 7.73 -8.84 13.98
CA PHE A 100 8.14 -10.01 13.23
C PHE A 100 7.69 -11.27 13.98
N PRO A 101 7.04 -12.25 13.30
CA PRO A 101 6.53 -12.22 11.92
C PRO A 101 5.37 -11.22 11.76
N TYR A 102 5.43 -10.34 10.75
CA TYR A 102 4.29 -9.46 10.39
C TYR A 102 3.32 -10.23 9.49
N GLY A 103 2.08 -9.78 9.39
CA GLY A 103 1.01 -10.33 8.53
C GLY A 103 1.27 -10.29 7.02
N GLY A 104 2.53 -10.20 6.58
CA GLY A 104 2.93 -10.21 5.17
C GLY A 104 2.95 -8.83 4.51
N VAL A 105 3.50 -8.78 3.30
CA VAL A 105 3.54 -7.58 2.44
C VAL A 105 2.33 -7.52 1.50
N GLU A 106 1.57 -8.60 1.46
CA GLU A 106 0.41 -8.83 0.61
C GLU A 106 -0.64 -7.72 0.73
N PRO A 107 -1.01 -7.22 1.92
CA PRO A 107 -1.96 -6.11 2.00
C PRO A 107 -1.46 -4.83 1.31
N ILE A 108 -0.15 -4.55 1.37
CA ILE A 108 0.44 -3.38 0.69
C ILE A 108 0.51 -3.61 -0.82
N ILE A 109 0.75 -4.85 -1.26
CA ILE A 109 0.68 -5.24 -2.67
C ILE A 109 -0.73 -5.04 -3.22
N GLU A 110 -1.75 -5.54 -2.52
CA GLU A 110 -3.15 -5.42 -2.93
C GLU A 110 -3.62 -3.96 -2.91
N PHE A 111 -3.15 -3.18 -1.94
CA PHE A 111 -3.33 -1.73 -1.92
C PHE A 111 -2.73 -1.02 -3.13
N ILE A 112 -1.58 -1.44 -3.64
CA ILE A 112 -0.99 -0.86 -4.85
C ILE A 112 -1.77 -1.30 -6.10
N LYS A 113 -2.15 -2.58 -6.16
CA LYS A 113 -2.90 -3.17 -7.29
C LYS A 113 -4.32 -2.61 -7.42
N SER A 114 -4.98 -2.23 -6.32
CA SER A 114 -6.31 -1.60 -6.38
C SER A 114 -6.32 -0.31 -7.19
N PHE A 115 -5.18 0.41 -7.25
CA PHE A 115 -4.97 1.56 -8.14
C PHE A 115 -4.51 1.17 -9.56
N GLN A 116 -4.70 -0.09 -9.95
CA GLN A 116 -4.34 -0.64 -11.27
C GLN A 116 -2.84 -0.56 -11.58
N MET A 117 -1.99 -0.56 -10.55
CA MET A 117 -0.54 -0.57 -10.71
C MET A 117 -0.02 -2.00 -10.79
N LYS A 118 1.03 -2.21 -11.59
CA LYS A 118 1.66 -3.53 -11.73
C LYS A 118 2.89 -3.67 -10.83
N ILE A 119 2.89 -4.64 -9.93
CA ILE A 119 4.07 -4.98 -9.12
C ILE A 119 5.21 -5.50 -10.00
N LEU A 120 6.42 -5.04 -9.73
CA LEU A 120 7.64 -5.44 -10.43
C LEU A 120 8.59 -6.25 -9.53
N SER A 121 8.77 -5.82 -8.28
CA SER A 121 9.60 -6.52 -7.30
C SER A 121 9.24 -6.10 -5.89
N VAL A 122 9.55 -6.95 -4.92
CA VAL A 122 9.31 -6.69 -3.50
C VAL A 122 10.58 -6.99 -2.71
N ASP A 123 10.94 -6.06 -1.83
CA ASP A 123 11.90 -6.24 -0.75
C ASP A 123 11.12 -6.10 0.56
N CYS A 124 11.11 -7.18 1.32
CA CYS A 124 10.33 -7.32 2.54
C CYS A 124 11.22 -7.51 3.77
N GLY A 125 12.53 -7.19 3.63
CA GLY A 125 13.55 -7.36 4.68
C GLY A 125 14.00 -8.82 4.87
N TYR A 126 13.46 -9.77 4.10
CA TYR A 126 14.01 -11.11 3.92
C TYR A 126 15.00 -11.12 2.75
N MET A 127 16.13 -11.81 2.92
CA MET A 127 17.09 -11.98 1.82
C MET A 127 16.45 -12.70 0.62
N GLU A 128 16.84 -12.20 -0.56
CA GLU A 128 16.44 -12.53 -1.95
C GLU A 128 15.16 -11.86 -2.46
N GLU A 129 15.35 -10.86 -3.35
CA GLU A 129 14.31 -10.20 -4.14
C GLU A 129 13.45 -11.25 -4.88
N PHE A 130 12.16 -11.33 -4.53
CA PHE A 130 11.20 -12.08 -5.34
C PHE A 130 10.82 -11.25 -6.57
N LYS A 131 11.07 -11.81 -7.76
CA LYS A 131 10.56 -11.29 -9.03
C LYS A 131 9.20 -11.94 -9.30
N TYR A 132 8.16 -11.11 -9.41
CA TYR A 132 6.78 -11.50 -9.70
C TYR A 132 6.49 -11.47 -11.21
#